data_AF-A0A1Y3EYN2-F1
#
_entry.id   AF-A0A1Y3EYN2-F1
#
_cell.length_a   1.000
_cell.length_b   1.000
_cell.length_c   1.000
_cell.angle_alpha   90.00
_cell.angle_beta   90.00
_cell.angle_gamma   90.00
#
_symmetry.space_group_name_H-M   'P 1'
#
loop_
_entity.id
_entity.type
_entity.pdbx_description
1 polymer ?
#
loop_
_entity_poly.entity_id
_entity_poly.type
_entity_poly.pdbx_seq_one_letter_code
_entity_poly.pdbx_strand_id
1 'polypeptide(L)'
;MVVHGDFARSHDENWKPCLENVHSFASVFMYSLEAQHTIGFGYRYPTEQCPEVIFILGLQSMLGIIIQSLMVGVVFAKMTKPKNRAQTLLFSNNAVIAKRERNLCLSFRIGDMRKYKLANVKINMIMIRKHVTAEGEVSPFYLHEMKTQVDDIKECPLLSWPVIVNHVIDENSPMYKYNESDLLSARFEIIVILDGLISSSGVCTQASTSYLPEEILWGQRFCKLITFQKQNGVFHIDYSKFHTTYRITTPSMSAEELDQIRINMPDIPMIDEEECNDECFKINSSVLKECLLPKQIS
;
A
#
# COMPACT_ATOMS: atom_id res chain seq x y z
N MET A 1 16.14 55.74 -13.74
CA MET A 1 17.07 55.25 -14.77
C MET A 1 16.70 55.71 -16.19
N VAL A 2 15.75 55.08 -16.90
CA VAL A 2 15.40 55.53 -18.28
C VAL A 2 14.73 56.91 -18.27
N VAL A 3 13.77 57.13 -17.36
CA VAL A 3 13.10 58.43 -17.18
C VAL A 3 14.04 59.50 -16.59
N HIS A 4 15.04 59.08 -15.80
CA HIS A 4 16.04 59.97 -15.20
C HIS A 4 17.13 60.39 -16.20
N GLY A 5 17.26 59.68 -17.34
CA GLY A 5 18.26 59.99 -18.37
C GLY A 5 19.66 59.41 -18.10
N ASP A 6 19.78 58.47 -17.15
CA ASP A 6 21.08 57.89 -16.74
C ASP A 6 21.84 57.22 -17.89
N PHE A 7 21.12 56.60 -18.83
CA PHE A 7 21.72 55.98 -20.01
C PHE A 7 22.13 56.99 -21.09
N ALA A 8 21.50 58.17 -21.13
CA ALA A 8 21.75 59.19 -22.16
C ALA A 8 22.91 60.13 -21.80
N ARG A 9 23.19 60.29 -20.49
CA ARG A 9 24.25 61.17 -19.96
C ARG A 9 25.42 60.41 -19.33
N SER A 10 25.60 59.14 -19.72
CA SER A 10 26.68 58.28 -19.21
C SER A 10 28.10 58.82 -19.43
N HIS A 11 28.28 59.84 -20.27
CA HIS A 11 29.57 60.46 -20.60
C HIS A 11 29.81 61.82 -19.92
N ASP A 12 28.84 62.35 -19.15
CA ASP A 12 29.00 63.62 -18.44
C ASP A 12 29.61 63.40 -17.05
N GLU A 13 30.85 63.87 -16.83
CA GLU A 13 31.56 63.73 -15.54
C GLU A 13 30.85 64.41 -14.35
N ASN A 14 29.97 65.39 -14.62
CA ASN A 14 29.20 66.10 -13.60
C ASN A 14 27.84 65.45 -13.29
N TRP A 15 27.44 64.40 -14.02
CA TRP A 15 26.17 63.72 -13.81
C TRP A 15 26.31 62.61 -12.78
N LYS A 16 25.50 62.65 -11.72
CA LYS A 16 25.45 61.59 -10.71
C LYS A 16 24.31 60.62 -11.07
N PRO A 17 24.60 59.38 -11.48
CA PRO A 17 23.57 58.42 -11.85
C PRO A 17 22.83 57.88 -10.62
N CYS A 18 21.60 57.39 -10.79
CA CYS A 18 20.87 56.75 -9.68
C CYS A 18 21.53 55.45 -9.19
N LEU A 19 22.19 54.71 -10.08
CA LEU A 19 22.96 53.50 -9.79
C LEU A 19 24.34 53.62 -10.44
N GLU A 20 25.38 53.38 -9.66
CA GLU A 20 26.77 53.41 -10.17
C GLU A 20 27.14 52.12 -10.92
N ASN A 21 28.00 52.26 -11.93
CA ASN A 21 28.51 51.15 -12.75
C ASN A 21 27.42 50.31 -13.47
N VAL A 22 26.37 50.99 -13.93
CA VAL A 22 25.25 50.40 -14.70
C VAL A 22 25.22 51.01 -16.10
N HIS A 23 25.52 50.20 -17.12
CA HIS A 23 25.68 50.66 -18.50
C HIS A 23 24.69 50.03 -19.49
N SER A 24 24.05 48.92 -19.10
CA SER A 24 23.10 48.17 -19.95
C SER A 24 22.01 47.49 -19.14
N PHE A 25 20.98 46.98 -19.82
CA PHE A 25 19.95 46.14 -19.19
C PHE A 25 20.53 44.95 -18.43
N ALA A 26 21.59 44.32 -18.98
CA ALA A 26 22.26 43.20 -18.31
C ALA A 26 22.84 43.60 -16.96
N SER A 27 23.47 44.78 -16.84
CA SER A 27 23.97 45.29 -15.55
C SER A 27 22.86 45.62 -14.55
N VAL A 28 21.70 46.11 -15.02
CA VAL A 28 20.52 46.33 -14.17
C VAL A 28 19.98 45.01 -13.64
N PHE A 29 19.89 43.99 -14.51
CA PHE A 29 19.43 42.66 -14.12
C PHE A 29 20.39 42.00 -13.11
N MET A 30 21.70 42.10 -13.34
CA MET A 30 22.70 41.62 -12.36
C MET A 30 22.55 42.32 -11.01
N TYR A 31 22.40 43.64 -10.99
CA TYR A 31 22.16 44.38 -9.75
C TYR A 31 20.87 43.94 -9.05
N SER A 32 19.77 43.73 -9.79
CA SER A 32 18.52 43.23 -9.23
C SER A 32 18.70 41.84 -8.59
N LEU A 33 19.45 40.94 -9.22
CA LEU A 33 19.78 39.62 -8.63
C LEU A 33 20.68 39.75 -7.39
N GLU A 34 21.71 40.59 -7.44
CA GLU A 34 22.63 40.84 -6.33
C GLU A 34 21.88 41.38 -5.10
N ALA A 35 20.93 42.30 -5.32
CA ALA A 35 20.06 42.84 -4.29
C ALA A 35 19.04 41.81 -3.77
N GLN A 36 18.36 41.08 -4.67
CA GLN A 36 17.33 40.11 -4.31
C GLN A 36 17.87 38.95 -3.48
N HIS A 37 19.03 38.41 -3.89
CA HIS A 37 19.69 37.31 -3.19
C HIS A 37 20.60 37.79 -2.06
N THR A 38 20.63 39.11 -1.78
CA THR A 38 21.47 39.71 -0.74
C THR A 38 22.95 39.35 -0.86
N ILE A 39 23.45 39.22 -2.10
CA ILE A 39 24.86 38.88 -2.38
C ILE A 39 25.74 40.11 -2.17
N GLY A 40 25.33 41.25 -2.74
CA GLY A 40 25.95 42.56 -2.52
C GLY A 40 27.46 42.60 -2.82
N PHE A 41 27.89 42.33 -4.06
CA PHE A 41 29.32 42.39 -4.43
C PHE A 41 29.95 43.78 -4.27
N GLY A 42 29.16 44.85 -4.12
CA GLY A 42 29.63 46.21 -3.86
C GLY A 42 30.15 46.97 -5.08
N TYR A 43 30.24 46.33 -6.24
CA TYR A 43 30.63 46.98 -7.50
C TYR A 43 29.53 47.90 -8.05
N ARG A 44 28.27 47.57 -7.81
CA ARG A 44 27.09 48.37 -8.19
C ARG A 44 26.33 48.76 -6.94
N TYR A 45 26.05 50.04 -6.78
CA TYR A 45 25.36 50.56 -5.59
C TYR A 45 24.45 51.74 -5.93
N PRO A 46 23.36 51.94 -5.17
CA PRO A 46 22.44 53.05 -5.38
C PRO A 46 23.00 54.35 -4.78
N THR A 47 22.70 55.48 -5.42
CA THR A 47 23.05 56.82 -4.94
C THR A 47 21.81 57.53 -4.38
N GLU A 48 22.03 58.59 -3.59
CA GLU A 48 20.96 59.37 -2.95
C GLU A 48 20.18 60.30 -3.91
N GLN A 49 20.59 60.37 -5.18
CA GLN A 49 19.98 61.29 -6.15
C GLN A 49 18.53 60.93 -6.48
N CYS A 50 18.19 59.64 -6.41
CA CYS A 50 16.92 59.11 -6.90
C CYS A 50 16.17 58.35 -5.80
N PRO A 51 15.27 59.00 -5.05
CA PRO A 51 14.50 58.33 -3.99
C PRO A 51 13.58 57.22 -4.53
N GLU A 52 13.17 57.33 -5.80
CA GLU A 52 12.37 56.30 -6.48
C GLU A 52 13.08 54.94 -6.52
N VAL A 53 14.40 54.93 -6.75
CA VAL A 53 15.19 53.69 -6.81
C VAL A 53 15.28 53.03 -5.44
N ILE A 54 15.41 53.82 -4.38
CA ILE A 54 15.42 53.33 -2.99
C ILE A 54 14.07 52.69 -2.65
N PHE A 55 12.96 53.33 -3.03
CA PHE A 55 11.62 52.78 -2.81
C PHE A 55 11.40 51.46 -3.57
N ILE A 56 11.79 51.40 -4.85
CA ILE A 56 11.68 50.18 -5.67
C ILE A 56 12.53 49.05 -5.08
N LEU A 57 13.75 49.35 -4.63
CA LEU A 57 14.64 48.37 -3.99
C LEU A 57 14.04 47.82 -2.69
N GLY A 58 13.42 48.69 -1.89
CA GLY A 58 12.70 48.29 -0.67
C GLY A 58 11.51 47.37 -0.97
N LEU A 59 10.69 47.73 -1.96
CA LEU A 59 9.55 46.92 -2.38
C LEU A 59 10.00 45.57 -2.95
N GLN A 60 11.05 45.57 -3.79
CA GLN A 60 11.66 44.35 -4.34
C GLN A 60 12.12 43.42 -3.20
N SER A 61 12.82 43.95 -2.19
CA SER A 61 13.30 43.18 -1.03
C SER A 61 12.15 42.56 -0.23
N MET A 62 11.09 43.34 0.06
CA MET A 62 9.91 42.82 0.75
C MET A 62 9.24 41.68 -0.03
N LEU A 63 9.02 41.85 -1.33
CA LEU A 63 8.42 40.81 -2.17
C LEU A 63 9.33 39.58 -2.30
N GLY A 64 10.64 39.78 -2.35
CA GLY A 64 11.62 38.69 -2.38
C GLY A 64 11.55 37.80 -1.17
N ILE A 65 11.52 38.39 0.03
CA ILE A 65 11.41 37.63 1.29
C ILE A 65 10.10 36.84 1.34
N ILE A 66 8.99 37.43 0.89
CA ILE A 66 7.68 36.75 0.84
C ILE A 66 7.74 35.54 -0.08
N ILE A 67 8.25 35.70 -1.32
CA ILE A 67 8.34 34.62 -2.30
C ILE A 67 9.28 33.51 -1.80
N GLN A 68 10.44 33.87 -1.26
CA GLN A 68 11.40 32.91 -0.71
C GLN A 68 10.80 32.12 0.46
N SER A 69 10.09 32.79 1.37
CA SER A 69 9.42 32.13 2.50
C SER A 69 8.34 31.17 2.04
N LEU A 70 7.53 31.55 1.04
CA LEU A 70 6.53 30.67 0.44
C LEU A 70 7.18 29.46 -0.24
N MET A 71 8.26 29.66 -0.99
CA MET A 71 8.96 28.57 -1.68
C MET A 71 9.51 27.54 -0.70
N VAL A 72 10.17 27.99 0.38
CA VAL A 72 10.66 27.12 1.45
C VAL A 72 9.50 26.39 2.13
N GLY A 73 8.39 27.09 2.40
CA GLY A 73 7.18 26.49 2.97
C GLY A 73 6.58 25.38 2.09
N VAL A 74 6.47 25.61 0.77
CA VAL A 74 5.97 24.60 -0.18
C VAL A 74 6.92 23.41 -0.29
N VAL A 75 8.23 23.65 -0.34
CA VAL A 75 9.23 22.57 -0.37
C VAL A 75 9.16 21.74 0.90
N PHE A 76 9.10 22.38 2.07
CA PHE A 76 8.99 21.70 3.36
C PHE A 76 7.67 20.92 3.47
N ALA A 77 6.53 21.51 3.08
CA ALA A 77 5.25 20.82 3.04
C ALA A 77 5.27 19.60 2.10
N LYS A 78 5.96 19.70 0.96
CA LYS A 78 6.12 18.59 0.01
C LYS A 78 7.04 17.50 0.54
N MET A 79 8.11 17.86 1.27
CA MET A 79 9.05 16.90 1.88
C MET A 79 8.47 16.20 3.11
N THR A 80 7.64 16.91 3.88
CA THR A 80 6.92 16.34 5.03
C THR A 80 5.75 15.47 4.61
N LYS A 81 5.19 15.66 3.40
CA LYS A 81 4.15 14.79 2.86
C LYS A 81 4.69 13.37 2.71
N PRO A 82 4.12 12.39 3.41
CA PRO A 82 4.63 11.03 3.39
C PRO A 82 4.26 10.31 2.10
N LYS A 83 5.11 10.41 1.07
CA LYS A 83 4.78 9.89 -0.27
C LYS A 83 4.83 8.36 -0.40
N ASN A 84 5.54 7.64 0.48
CA ASN A 84 5.79 6.20 0.31
C ASN A 84 5.41 5.36 1.55
N ARG A 85 4.42 5.78 2.36
CA ARG A 85 4.10 5.05 3.60
C ARG A 85 3.32 3.75 3.37
N ALA A 86 2.57 3.62 2.29
CA ALA A 86 1.82 2.40 1.93
C ALA A 86 2.69 1.28 1.30
N GLN A 87 3.88 1.59 0.77
CA GLN A 87 4.71 0.62 0.02
C GLN A 87 5.44 -0.42 0.88
N THR A 88 5.35 -0.33 2.22
CA THR A 88 6.02 -1.31 3.10
C THR A 88 5.07 -2.32 3.73
N LEU A 89 3.76 -2.09 3.63
CA LEU A 89 2.74 -3.07 3.97
C LEU A 89 2.52 -3.95 2.74
N LEU A 90 2.75 -5.24 2.91
CA LEU A 90 2.62 -6.24 1.86
C LEU A 90 1.34 -7.03 2.03
N PHE A 91 0.71 -7.29 0.90
CA PHE A 91 -0.37 -8.27 0.75
C PHE A 91 0.13 -9.42 -0.12
N SER A 92 -0.40 -10.62 0.09
CA SER A 92 -0.21 -11.73 -0.85
C SER A 92 -0.70 -11.34 -2.23
N ASN A 93 -0.08 -11.87 -3.28
CA ASN A 93 -0.55 -11.60 -4.65
C ASN A 93 -1.87 -12.32 -4.94
N ASN A 94 -2.09 -13.45 -4.27
CA ASN A 94 -3.25 -14.30 -4.44
C ASN A 94 -3.91 -14.52 -3.08
N ALA A 95 -5.23 -14.55 -3.07
CA ALA A 95 -5.98 -15.12 -1.96
C ALA A 95 -6.16 -16.63 -2.22
N VAL A 96 -6.39 -17.40 -1.17
CA VAL A 96 -6.54 -18.85 -1.28
C VAL A 96 -7.82 -19.30 -0.57
N ILE A 97 -8.52 -20.27 -1.15
CA ILE A 97 -9.65 -20.94 -0.52
C ILE A 97 -9.22 -22.35 -0.15
N ALA A 98 -9.38 -22.69 1.12
CA ALA A 98 -9.05 -23.99 1.65
C ALA A 98 -9.98 -24.36 2.79
N LYS A 99 -10.17 -25.67 2.99
CA LYS A 99 -10.84 -26.17 4.19
C LYS A 99 -9.92 -25.97 5.40
N ARG A 100 -10.44 -25.39 6.49
CA ARG A 100 -9.76 -25.26 7.79
C ARG A 100 -10.78 -25.50 8.90
N GLU A 101 -10.47 -26.38 9.85
CA GLU A 101 -11.34 -26.68 10.99
C GLU A 101 -12.79 -26.96 10.57
N ARG A 102 -12.93 -27.82 9.55
CA ARG A 102 -14.21 -28.28 8.96
C ARG A 102 -14.96 -27.27 8.07
N ASN A 103 -14.59 -26.00 8.06
CA ASN A 103 -15.26 -24.97 7.25
C ASN A 103 -14.39 -24.56 6.05
N LEU A 104 -14.99 -24.03 4.99
CA LEU A 104 -14.24 -23.37 3.92
C LEU A 104 -13.85 -21.96 4.35
N CYS A 105 -12.58 -21.60 4.14
CA CYS A 105 -12.06 -20.30 4.52
C CYS A 105 -11.35 -19.63 3.33
N LEU A 106 -11.71 -18.37 3.06
CA LEU A 106 -10.94 -17.49 2.20
C LEU A 106 -9.82 -16.86 3.02
N SER A 107 -8.59 -17.00 2.57
CA SER A 107 -7.41 -16.56 3.32
C SER A 107 -6.49 -15.71 2.46
N PHE A 108 -5.92 -14.66 3.05
CA PHE A 108 -4.88 -13.86 2.43
C PHE A 108 -3.80 -13.51 3.46
N ARG A 109 -2.61 -13.21 2.99
CA ARG A 109 -1.47 -12.92 3.87
C ARG A 109 -1.19 -11.43 3.89
N ILE A 110 -0.93 -10.90 5.08
CA ILE A 110 -0.45 -9.53 5.28
C ILE A 110 0.89 -9.55 6.01
N GLY A 111 1.73 -8.56 5.76
CA GLY A 111 3.00 -8.40 6.46
C GLY A 111 3.53 -6.98 6.38
N ASP A 112 4.46 -6.65 7.27
CA ASP A 112 5.20 -5.38 7.23
C ASP A 112 6.68 -5.69 7.00
N MET A 113 7.28 -5.07 5.98
CA MET A 113 8.72 -5.17 5.69
C MET A 113 9.58 -4.33 6.64
N ARG A 114 8.98 -3.45 7.46
CA ARG A 114 9.72 -2.58 8.38
C ARG A 114 10.10 -3.27 9.69
N LYS A 115 11.18 -2.78 10.30
CA LYS A 115 11.57 -3.13 11.68
C LYS A 115 10.59 -2.63 12.75
N TYR A 116 9.84 -1.56 12.46
CA TYR A 116 8.91 -0.95 13.41
C TYR A 116 7.54 -1.61 13.28
N LYS A 117 6.94 -1.93 14.43
CA LYS A 117 5.70 -2.71 14.48
C LYS A 117 4.49 -1.82 14.21
N LEU A 118 3.54 -2.36 13.45
CA LEU A 118 2.22 -1.76 13.30
C LEU A 118 1.33 -2.21 14.47
N ALA A 119 0.79 -1.25 15.21
CA ALA A 119 -0.08 -1.47 16.36
C ALA A 119 -1.54 -1.15 16.00
N ASN A 120 -2.49 -1.68 16.79
CA ASN A 120 -3.93 -1.46 16.61
C ASN A 120 -4.39 -1.70 15.17
N VAL A 121 -4.08 -2.90 14.66
CA VAL A 121 -4.33 -3.25 13.27
C VAL A 121 -5.78 -3.66 13.11
N LYS A 122 -6.50 -2.93 12.26
CA LYS A 122 -7.88 -3.22 11.86
C LYS A 122 -7.88 -3.63 10.39
N ILE A 123 -8.52 -4.76 10.12
CA ILE A 123 -8.67 -5.30 8.77
C ILE A 123 -10.15 -5.27 8.42
N ASN A 124 -10.49 -4.61 7.32
CA ASN A 124 -11.83 -4.62 6.76
C ASN A 124 -11.78 -5.31 5.40
N MET A 125 -12.71 -6.21 5.15
CA MET A 125 -12.82 -6.89 3.86
C MET A 125 -14.23 -6.68 3.30
N ILE A 126 -14.30 -6.28 2.04
CA ILE A 126 -15.55 -5.89 1.38
C ILE A 126 -15.60 -6.55 0.01
N MET A 127 -16.68 -7.28 -0.26
CA MET A 127 -16.97 -7.79 -1.60
C MET A 127 -17.83 -6.79 -2.36
N ILE A 128 -17.41 -6.45 -3.56
CA ILE A 128 -18.18 -5.65 -4.52
C ILE A 128 -18.74 -6.59 -5.57
N ARG A 129 -20.07 -6.63 -5.70
CA ARG A 129 -20.74 -7.42 -6.75
C ARG A 129 -22.00 -6.73 -7.24
N LYS A 130 -22.49 -7.16 -8.40
CA LYS A 130 -23.83 -6.80 -8.87
C LYS A 130 -24.88 -7.46 -7.95
N HIS A 131 -25.82 -6.67 -7.48
CA HIS A 131 -26.96 -7.12 -6.68
C HIS A 131 -28.27 -6.64 -7.31
N VAL A 132 -29.29 -7.50 -7.31
CA VAL A 132 -30.64 -7.15 -7.75
C VAL A 132 -31.56 -7.34 -6.55
N THR A 133 -32.26 -6.29 -6.16
CA THR A 133 -33.18 -6.34 -5.02
C THR A 133 -34.46 -7.12 -5.39
N ALA A 134 -35.24 -7.50 -4.39
CA ALA A 134 -36.51 -8.20 -4.62
C ALA A 134 -37.52 -7.33 -5.41
N GLU A 135 -37.41 -6.02 -5.30
CA GLU A 135 -38.20 -5.01 -6.00
C GLU A 135 -37.72 -4.79 -7.45
N GLY A 136 -36.63 -5.45 -7.85
CA GLY A 136 -36.06 -5.36 -9.20
C GLY A 136 -35.06 -4.22 -9.40
N GLU A 137 -34.67 -3.51 -8.34
CA GLU A 137 -33.63 -2.48 -8.44
C GLU A 137 -32.25 -3.14 -8.63
N VAL A 138 -31.53 -2.70 -9.65
CA VAL A 138 -30.20 -3.24 -9.98
C VAL A 138 -29.13 -2.30 -9.42
N SER A 139 -28.40 -2.76 -8.40
CA SER A 139 -27.21 -2.09 -7.90
C SER A 139 -25.95 -2.72 -8.50
N PRO A 140 -25.23 -2.02 -9.41
CA PRO A 140 -24.07 -2.59 -10.08
C PRO A 140 -22.86 -2.81 -9.15
N PHE A 141 -22.73 -2.01 -8.08
CA PHE A 141 -21.60 -2.04 -7.14
C PHE A 141 -22.09 -2.17 -5.70
N TYR A 142 -22.82 -3.23 -5.40
CA TYR A 142 -23.27 -3.49 -4.05
C TYR A 142 -22.10 -3.96 -3.18
N LEU A 143 -21.90 -3.27 -2.06
CA LEU A 143 -20.83 -3.54 -1.11
C LEU A 143 -21.36 -4.47 -0.01
N HIS A 144 -20.70 -5.61 0.18
CA HIS A 144 -21.00 -6.54 1.25
C HIS A 144 -19.78 -6.71 2.15
N GLU A 145 -19.92 -6.34 3.43
CA GLU A 145 -18.87 -6.55 4.42
C GLU A 145 -18.66 -8.05 4.68
N MET A 146 -17.40 -8.46 4.79
CA MET A 146 -16.99 -9.83 5.07
C MET A 146 -16.18 -9.87 6.37
N LYS A 147 -16.63 -10.69 7.32
CA LYS A 147 -16.00 -10.80 8.64
C LYS A 147 -14.62 -11.45 8.54
N THR A 148 -13.57 -10.78 9.00
CA THR A 148 -12.21 -11.33 9.03
C THR A 148 -11.80 -11.74 10.44
N GLN A 149 -10.97 -12.77 10.54
CA GLN A 149 -10.35 -13.24 11.77
C GLN A 149 -8.87 -13.57 11.56
N VAL A 150 -8.05 -13.29 12.56
CA VAL A 150 -6.63 -13.69 12.59
C VAL A 150 -6.50 -14.74 13.69
N ASP A 151 -6.37 -16.00 13.29
CA ASP A 151 -6.49 -17.16 14.18
C ASP A 151 -7.78 -17.04 15.02
N ASP A 152 -7.70 -17.03 16.35
CA ASP A 152 -8.85 -16.89 17.26
C ASP A 152 -9.14 -15.44 17.69
N ILE A 153 -8.41 -14.46 17.13
CA ILE A 153 -8.48 -13.06 17.54
C ILE A 153 -9.14 -12.22 16.44
N LYS A 154 -10.16 -11.45 16.84
CA LYS A 154 -10.90 -10.56 15.92
C LYS A 154 -10.09 -9.35 15.48
N GLU A 155 -9.29 -8.78 16.39
CA GLU A 155 -8.47 -7.60 16.13
C GLU A 155 -7.01 -7.96 16.39
N CYS A 156 -6.14 -7.76 15.39
CA CYS A 156 -4.73 -8.06 15.55
C CYS A 156 -4.08 -6.90 16.34
N PRO A 157 -3.65 -7.11 17.61
CA PRO A 157 -3.13 -6.02 18.41
C PRO A 157 -1.78 -5.50 17.88
N LEU A 158 -1.03 -6.37 17.19
CA LEU A 158 0.34 -6.10 16.78
C LEU A 158 0.77 -6.96 15.58
N LEU A 159 1.04 -6.32 14.44
CA LEU A 159 1.63 -6.97 13.29
C LEU A 159 3.17 -6.88 13.37
N SER A 160 3.78 -7.88 14.03
CA SER A 160 5.25 -7.99 14.15
C SER A 160 5.87 -8.98 13.14
N TRP A 161 5.07 -9.90 12.61
CA TRP A 161 5.45 -10.87 11.58
C TRP A 161 4.30 -11.03 10.60
N PRO A 162 4.54 -11.59 9.41
CA PRO A 162 3.47 -11.91 8.46
C PRO A 162 2.39 -12.80 9.08
N VAL A 163 1.13 -12.39 8.98
CA VAL A 163 -0.03 -13.16 9.47
C VAL A 163 -0.95 -13.52 8.32
N ILE A 164 -1.67 -14.64 8.49
CA ILE A 164 -2.71 -15.07 7.55
C ILE A 164 -4.05 -14.64 8.13
N VAL A 165 -4.73 -13.77 7.41
CA VAL A 165 -6.09 -13.34 7.72
C VAL A 165 -7.04 -14.32 7.05
N ASN A 166 -8.03 -14.79 7.79
CA ASN A 166 -9.01 -15.76 7.31
C ASN A 166 -10.40 -15.14 7.37
N HIS A 167 -11.25 -15.50 6.42
CA HIS A 167 -12.67 -15.27 6.43
C HIS A 167 -13.35 -16.63 6.31
N VAL A 168 -14.11 -16.99 7.33
CA VAL A 168 -14.92 -18.21 7.31
C VAL A 168 -16.09 -17.97 6.36
N ILE A 169 -16.23 -18.83 5.36
CA ILE A 169 -17.35 -18.80 4.42
C ILE A 169 -18.53 -19.49 5.10
N ASP A 170 -19.28 -18.72 5.89
CA ASP A 170 -20.51 -19.15 6.56
C ASP A 170 -21.76 -18.76 5.75
N GLU A 171 -22.95 -19.09 6.26
CA GLU A 171 -24.25 -18.75 5.64
C GLU A 171 -24.45 -17.25 5.39
N ASN A 172 -23.76 -16.39 6.17
CA ASN A 172 -23.81 -14.94 6.02
C ASN A 172 -22.78 -14.42 5.00
N SER A 173 -21.87 -15.27 4.55
CA SER A 173 -20.86 -14.91 3.57
C SER A 173 -21.48 -14.77 2.19
N PRO A 174 -21.16 -13.70 1.44
CA PRO A 174 -21.61 -13.59 0.06
C PRO A 174 -20.97 -14.65 -0.85
N MET A 175 -19.95 -15.38 -0.36
CA MET A 175 -19.30 -16.48 -1.05
C MET A 175 -19.92 -17.86 -0.79
N TYR A 176 -20.94 -17.96 0.06
CA TYR A 176 -21.48 -19.23 0.57
C TYR A 176 -21.88 -20.23 -0.53
N LYS A 177 -22.41 -19.71 -1.64
CA LYS A 177 -22.95 -20.52 -2.76
C LYS A 177 -21.96 -20.79 -3.89
N TYR A 178 -20.76 -20.21 -3.84
CA TYR A 178 -19.78 -20.41 -4.90
C TYR A 178 -19.04 -21.74 -4.71
N ASN A 179 -18.99 -22.53 -5.78
CA ASN A 179 -18.11 -23.69 -5.89
C ASN A 179 -16.84 -23.34 -6.69
N GLU A 180 -15.92 -24.29 -6.85
CA GLU A 180 -14.65 -24.10 -7.57
C GLU A 180 -14.86 -23.67 -9.03
N SER A 181 -15.83 -24.26 -9.73
CA SER A 181 -16.13 -23.93 -11.13
C SER A 181 -16.80 -22.56 -11.30
N ASP A 182 -17.68 -22.19 -10.37
CA ASP A 182 -18.44 -20.95 -10.40
C ASP A 182 -17.52 -19.76 -10.20
N LEU A 183 -16.48 -19.92 -9.37
CA LEU A 183 -15.47 -18.90 -9.09
C LEU A 183 -14.80 -18.39 -10.39
N LEU A 184 -14.55 -19.27 -11.36
CA LEU A 184 -13.94 -18.91 -12.65
C LEU A 184 -14.84 -18.02 -13.52
N SER A 185 -16.16 -18.13 -13.36
CA SER A 185 -17.15 -17.34 -14.11
C SER A 185 -17.72 -16.17 -13.31
N ALA A 186 -17.36 -16.09 -12.03
CA ALA A 186 -17.90 -15.13 -11.09
C ALA A 186 -17.49 -13.70 -11.48
N ARG A 187 -18.35 -12.74 -11.15
CA ARG A 187 -18.09 -11.31 -11.36
C ARG A 187 -18.23 -10.55 -10.04
N PHE A 188 -17.13 -10.46 -9.33
CA PHE A 188 -16.99 -9.67 -8.12
C PHE A 188 -15.54 -9.21 -7.96
N GLU A 189 -15.32 -8.29 -7.04
CA GLU A 189 -13.99 -7.88 -6.59
C GLU A 189 -13.99 -7.85 -5.06
N ILE A 190 -12.96 -8.40 -4.42
CA ILE A 190 -12.81 -8.34 -2.97
C ILE A 190 -11.76 -7.30 -2.65
N ILE A 191 -12.16 -6.24 -1.96
CA ILE A 191 -11.26 -5.20 -1.47
C ILE A 191 -10.90 -5.51 -0.02
N VAL A 192 -9.60 -5.50 0.27
CA VAL A 192 -9.05 -5.60 1.61
C VAL A 192 -8.43 -4.26 1.98
N ILE A 193 -8.84 -3.74 3.13
CA ILE A 193 -8.34 -2.48 3.69
C ILE A 193 -7.72 -2.77 5.04
N LEU A 194 -6.46 -2.38 5.19
CA LEU A 194 -5.66 -2.51 6.40
C LEU A 194 -5.43 -1.11 6.98
N ASP A 195 -5.99 -0.87 8.15
CA ASP A 195 -5.76 0.33 8.95
C ASP A 195 -4.85 -0.03 10.14
N GLY A 196 -3.89 0.83 10.46
CA GLY A 196 -3.06 0.62 11.64
C GLY A 196 -2.29 1.85 12.09
N LEU A 197 -1.72 1.79 13.28
CA LEU A 197 -0.94 2.85 13.91
C LEU A 197 0.55 2.53 13.87
N ILE A 198 1.35 3.45 13.34
CA ILE A 198 2.81 3.28 13.34
C ILE A 198 3.36 3.61 14.73
N SER A 199 3.86 2.60 15.43
CA SER A 199 4.33 2.72 16.83
C SER A 199 5.36 3.83 17.08
N SER A 200 6.20 4.17 16.08
CA SER A 200 7.25 5.18 16.23
C SER A 200 6.80 6.62 16.03
N SER A 201 5.67 6.85 15.33
CA SER A 201 5.22 8.21 14.97
C SER A 201 3.82 8.55 15.47
N GLY A 202 3.04 7.54 15.90
CA GLY A 202 1.64 7.73 16.30
C GLY A 202 0.73 8.14 15.14
N VAL A 203 1.19 8.02 13.89
CA VAL A 203 0.39 8.35 12.69
C VAL A 203 -0.37 7.11 12.23
N CYS A 204 -1.65 7.28 11.92
CA CYS A 204 -2.46 6.26 11.28
C CYS A 204 -2.04 6.07 9.82
N THR A 205 -1.88 4.81 9.41
CA THR A 205 -1.59 4.42 8.04
C THR A 205 -2.68 3.49 7.54
N GLN A 206 -3.02 3.64 6.28
CA GLN A 206 -3.96 2.78 5.58
C GLN A 206 -3.28 2.21 4.34
N ALA A 207 -3.46 0.92 4.11
CA ALA A 207 -3.08 0.25 2.88
C ALA A 207 -4.27 -0.58 2.39
N SER A 208 -4.42 -0.72 1.08
CA SER A 208 -5.47 -1.53 0.50
C SER A 208 -4.96 -2.32 -0.69
N THR A 209 -5.61 -3.45 -0.94
CA THR A 209 -5.43 -4.29 -2.12
C THR A 209 -6.79 -4.81 -2.56
N SER A 210 -6.90 -5.29 -3.80
CA SER A 210 -8.06 -6.05 -4.23
C SER A 210 -7.66 -7.41 -4.79
N TYR A 211 -8.63 -8.31 -4.81
CA TYR A 211 -8.54 -9.63 -5.40
C TYR A 211 -9.70 -9.85 -6.37
N LEU A 212 -9.36 -10.13 -7.62
CA LEU A 212 -10.29 -10.61 -8.63
C LEU A 212 -10.51 -12.12 -8.48
N PRO A 213 -11.59 -12.69 -9.04
CA PRO A 213 -11.87 -14.13 -8.93
C PRO A 213 -10.73 -15.00 -9.47
N GLU A 214 -10.04 -14.54 -10.52
CA GLU A 214 -8.85 -15.19 -11.11
C GLU A 214 -7.63 -15.21 -10.18
N GLU A 215 -7.57 -14.29 -9.22
CA GLU A 215 -6.47 -14.19 -8.24
C GLU A 215 -6.75 -15.02 -6.97
N ILE A 216 -7.94 -15.64 -6.88
CA ILE A 216 -8.34 -16.50 -5.77
C ILE A 216 -8.10 -17.96 -6.15
N LEU A 217 -7.16 -18.61 -5.45
CA LEU A 217 -6.75 -19.98 -5.74
C LEU A 217 -7.51 -20.98 -4.84
N TRP A 218 -8.37 -21.80 -5.45
CA TRP A 218 -9.07 -22.87 -4.75
C TRP A 218 -8.14 -24.04 -4.42
N GLY A 219 -8.35 -24.67 -3.26
CA GLY A 219 -7.60 -25.83 -2.81
C GLY A 219 -6.12 -25.55 -2.55
N GLN A 220 -5.78 -24.33 -2.13
CA GLN A 220 -4.40 -23.94 -1.83
C GLN A 220 -4.25 -23.39 -0.42
N ARG A 221 -3.05 -23.57 0.14
CA ARG A 221 -2.63 -22.96 1.40
C ARG A 221 -1.31 -22.23 1.21
N PHE A 222 -1.05 -21.25 2.06
CA PHE A 222 0.22 -20.54 2.02
C PHE A 222 1.36 -21.36 2.65
N CYS A 223 2.54 -21.33 2.03
CA CYS A 223 3.76 -21.95 2.58
C CYS A 223 4.17 -21.32 3.91
N LYS A 224 4.75 -22.11 4.83
CA LYS A 224 5.29 -21.59 6.10
C LYS A 224 6.47 -20.66 5.82
N LEU A 225 6.47 -19.48 6.45
CA LEU A 225 7.50 -18.43 6.29
C LEU A 225 8.55 -18.42 7.39
N ILE A 226 8.15 -18.80 8.59
CA ILE A 226 8.96 -18.67 9.79
C ILE A 226 9.69 -19.98 10.01
N THR A 227 11.02 -19.93 10.01
CA THR A 227 11.87 -21.08 10.33
C THR A 227 12.70 -20.77 11.56
N PHE A 228 12.74 -21.70 12.51
CA PHE A 228 13.58 -21.57 13.69
C PHE A 228 15.00 -22.05 13.39
N GLN A 229 15.98 -21.14 13.42
CA GLN A 229 17.38 -21.50 13.22
C GLN A 229 18.01 -21.95 14.53
N LYS A 230 18.18 -23.26 14.71
CA LYS A 230 18.75 -23.88 15.92
C LYS A 230 20.17 -23.38 16.26
N GLN A 231 20.95 -22.94 15.26
CA GLN A 231 22.33 -22.49 15.45
C GLN A 231 22.43 -21.17 16.24
N ASN A 232 21.50 -20.24 15.98
CA ASN A 232 21.55 -18.89 16.57
C ASN A 232 20.40 -18.65 17.57
N GLY A 233 19.44 -19.57 17.69
CA GLY A 233 18.26 -19.43 18.55
C GLY A 233 17.28 -18.36 18.08
N VAL A 234 17.35 -17.94 16.82
CA VAL A 234 16.54 -16.84 16.26
C VAL A 234 15.55 -17.38 15.23
N PHE A 235 14.35 -16.77 15.20
CA PHE A 235 13.37 -16.99 14.14
C PHE A 235 13.76 -16.19 12.89
N HIS A 236 13.97 -16.89 11.78
CA HIS A 236 14.22 -16.28 10.48
C HIS A 236 12.94 -16.31 9.64
N ILE A 237 12.57 -15.15 9.08
CA ILE A 237 11.42 -14.99 8.20
C ILE A 237 11.94 -14.93 6.77
N ASP A 238 11.62 -15.93 5.97
CA ASP A 238 11.98 -15.96 4.55
C ASP A 238 10.88 -15.31 3.69
N TYR A 239 11.05 -14.02 3.39
CA TYR A 239 10.11 -13.25 2.57
C TYR A 239 10.04 -13.71 1.12
N SER A 240 10.99 -14.52 0.61
CA SER A 240 10.90 -15.05 -0.75
C SER A 240 9.68 -15.96 -0.93
N LYS A 241 9.25 -16.62 0.15
CA LYS A 241 8.08 -17.52 0.18
C LYS A 241 6.77 -16.78 0.51
N PHE A 242 6.80 -15.45 0.67
CA PHE A 242 5.66 -14.67 1.16
C PHE A 242 4.42 -14.85 0.29
N HIS A 243 4.59 -14.87 -1.03
CA HIS A 243 3.50 -15.06 -1.99
C HIS A 243 3.29 -16.54 -2.37
N THR A 244 4.14 -17.45 -1.89
CA THR A 244 4.14 -18.86 -2.31
C THR A 244 3.04 -19.66 -1.62
N THR A 245 2.33 -20.43 -2.42
CA THR A 245 1.25 -21.32 -2.03
C THR A 245 1.55 -22.76 -2.48
N TYR A 246 0.88 -23.73 -1.88
CA TYR A 246 0.92 -25.14 -2.27
C TYR A 246 -0.50 -25.70 -2.30
N ARG A 247 -0.73 -26.70 -3.15
CA ARG A 247 -2.03 -27.36 -3.29
C ARG A 247 -2.28 -28.32 -2.15
N ILE A 248 -3.54 -28.40 -1.73
CA ILE A 248 -4.04 -29.35 -0.74
C ILE A 248 -5.35 -29.98 -1.22
N THR A 249 -5.66 -31.16 -0.71
CA THR A 249 -6.95 -31.81 -0.97
C THR A 249 -8.06 -30.98 -0.31
N THR A 250 -8.87 -30.29 -1.11
CA THR A 250 -10.02 -29.50 -0.66
C THR A 250 -11.23 -29.88 -1.52
N PRO A 251 -12.44 -30.02 -0.94
CA PRO A 251 -13.65 -30.27 -1.71
C PRO A 251 -13.89 -29.16 -2.75
N SER A 252 -14.28 -29.52 -3.97
CA SER A 252 -14.61 -28.58 -5.06
C SER A 252 -16.01 -27.95 -4.95
N MET A 253 -16.82 -28.45 -4.01
CA MET A 253 -18.19 -28.04 -3.73
C MET A 253 -18.27 -26.72 -2.95
N SER A 254 -19.45 -26.10 -2.98
CA SER A 254 -19.69 -24.85 -2.24
C SER A 254 -19.73 -25.06 -0.72
N ALA A 255 -19.65 -23.97 0.04
CA ALA A 255 -19.81 -24.04 1.49
C ALA A 255 -21.23 -24.48 1.88
N GLU A 256 -22.25 -24.05 1.13
CA GLU A 256 -23.64 -24.50 1.28
C GLU A 256 -23.79 -26.02 1.14
N GLU A 257 -23.19 -26.59 0.09
CA GLU A 257 -23.22 -28.04 -0.15
C GLU A 257 -22.46 -28.81 0.95
N LEU A 258 -21.33 -28.28 1.41
CA LEU A 258 -20.56 -28.88 2.50
C LEU A 258 -21.35 -28.91 3.82
N ASP A 259 -22.04 -27.83 4.15
CA ASP A 259 -22.88 -27.75 5.35
C ASP A 259 -24.08 -28.69 5.26
N GLN A 260 -24.73 -28.78 4.09
CA GLN A 260 -25.82 -29.73 3.87
C GLN A 260 -25.37 -31.19 4.04
N ILE A 261 -24.20 -31.55 3.49
CA ILE A 261 -23.63 -32.89 3.66
C ILE A 261 -23.33 -33.16 5.14
N ARG A 262 -22.81 -32.17 5.86
CA ARG A 262 -22.49 -32.29 7.28
C ARG A 262 -23.73 -32.49 8.15
N ILE A 263 -24.83 -31.81 7.83
CA ILE A 263 -26.12 -32.00 8.51
C ILE A 263 -26.67 -33.39 8.23
N ASN A 264 -26.54 -33.88 6.99
CA ASN A 264 -27.09 -35.17 6.57
C ASN A 264 -26.23 -36.39 6.97
N MET A 265 -24.92 -36.21 7.21
CA MET A 265 -23.98 -37.28 7.59
C MET A 265 -23.01 -36.81 8.71
N PRO A 266 -23.43 -36.84 9.99
CA PRO A 266 -22.61 -36.37 11.12
C PRO A 266 -21.43 -37.29 11.49
N ASP A 267 -21.46 -38.57 11.09
CA ASP A 267 -20.51 -39.61 11.56
C ASP A 267 -19.37 -39.96 10.59
N ILE A 268 -19.16 -39.20 9.50
CA ILE A 268 -17.99 -39.42 8.66
C ILE A 268 -16.78 -38.74 9.33
N PRO A 269 -15.76 -39.50 9.80
CA PRO A 269 -14.49 -38.90 10.14
C PRO A 269 -13.91 -38.32 8.85
N MET A 270 -14.06 -37.02 8.66
CA MET A 270 -13.32 -36.30 7.64
C MET A 270 -11.86 -36.45 8.01
N ILE A 271 -11.10 -37.20 7.20
CA ILE A 271 -9.67 -37.41 7.39
C ILE A 271 -9.01 -36.02 7.39
N ASP A 272 -8.63 -35.56 8.57
CA ASP A 272 -7.74 -34.42 8.70
C ASP A 272 -6.35 -34.93 8.28
N GLU A 273 -5.92 -34.59 7.06
CA GLU A 273 -4.54 -34.77 6.61
C GLU A 273 -3.62 -33.80 7.39
N GLU A 274 -3.47 -34.02 8.70
CA GLU A 274 -2.54 -33.27 9.56
C GLU A 274 -1.09 -33.81 9.47
N GLU A 275 -0.86 -34.91 8.76
CA GLU A 275 0.49 -35.43 8.46
C GLU A 275 0.95 -35.09 7.04
N CYS A 276 1.04 -33.79 6.71
CA CYS A 276 1.96 -33.33 5.67
C CYS A 276 2.79 -32.15 6.16
N ASN A 277 3.22 -32.21 7.42
CA ASN A 277 4.32 -31.40 7.92
C ASN A 277 5.59 -32.24 7.83
N ASP A 278 6.29 -32.13 6.69
CA ASP A 278 7.76 -32.04 6.57
C ASP A 278 8.27 -32.33 5.14
N GLU A 279 7.41 -32.74 4.21
CA GLU A 279 7.83 -33.14 2.85
C GLU A 279 7.90 -32.02 1.80
N CYS A 280 7.80 -30.75 2.18
CA CYS A 280 8.24 -29.68 1.27
C CYS A 280 9.79 -29.59 1.16
N PHE A 281 10.53 -30.53 1.79
CA PHE A 281 11.99 -30.59 1.80
C PHE A 281 12.61 -31.67 0.91
N LYS A 282 11.84 -32.50 0.19
CA LYS A 282 12.42 -33.49 -0.72
C LYS A 282 11.67 -33.58 -2.04
N ILE A 283 12.20 -32.85 -3.01
CA ILE A 283 12.04 -33.22 -4.42
C ILE A 283 12.80 -34.55 -4.59
N ASN A 284 12.08 -35.65 -4.79
CA ASN A 284 12.49 -36.69 -5.72
C ASN A 284 11.29 -37.55 -6.14
N SER A 285 11.08 -37.58 -7.46
CA SER A 285 10.05 -38.34 -8.15
C SER A 285 10.34 -39.84 -8.10
N SER A 286 9.64 -40.60 -7.26
CA SER A 286 9.62 -42.07 -7.41
C SER A 286 8.47 -42.81 -6.72
N VAL A 287 7.53 -42.16 -6.02
CA VAL A 287 6.46 -42.88 -5.28
C VAL A 287 5.04 -42.65 -5.83
N LEU A 288 4.88 -41.77 -6.83
CA LEU A 288 3.57 -41.46 -7.43
C LEU A 288 3.01 -42.51 -8.43
N LYS A 289 3.48 -43.76 -8.41
CA LYS A 289 3.03 -44.81 -9.35
C LYS A 289 2.31 -46.02 -8.74
N GLU A 290 2.13 -46.13 -7.43
CA GLU A 290 1.50 -47.33 -6.84
C GLU A 290 0.07 -47.18 -6.31
N CYS A 291 -0.53 -45.98 -6.32
CA CYS A 291 -1.89 -45.80 -5.76
C CYS A 291 -3.02 -45.64 -6.79
N LEU A 292 -2.77 -45.95 -8.07
CA LEU A 292 -3.83 -45.98 -9.09
C LEU A 292 -3.85 -47.36 -9.75
N LEU A 293 -4.55 -48.33 -9.16
CA LEU A 293 -5.34 -49.33 -9.87
C LEU A 293 -6.31 -50.04 -8.87
N PRO A 294 -7.57 -50.29 -9.26
CA PRO A 294 -8.59 -50.87 -8.40
C PRO A 294 -8.37 -52.38 -8.20
N LYS A 295 -8.55 -52.86 -6.96
CA LYS A 295 -8.67 -54.30 -6.64
C LYS A 295 -9.90 -54.86 -7.36
N GLN A 296 -9.71 -55.80 -8.28
CA GLN A 296 -10.78 -56.67 -8.75
C GLN A 296 -10.96 -57.86 -7.81
N ILE A 297 -12.24 -58.20 -7.64
CA ILE A 297 -12.79 -59.30 -6.87
C ILE A 297 -12.69 -60.59 -7.69
N SER A 298 -12.13 -61.64 -7.10
CA SER A 298 -12.54 -63.05 -7.26
C SER A 298 -11.86 -63.91 -6.19
#